data_AF-A0A670ZXB3-F1
#
_entry.id   AF-A0A670ZXB3-F1
#
_cell.length_a   1.000
_cell.length_b   1.000
_cell.length_c   1.000
_cell.angle_alpha   90.00
_cell.angle_beta   90.00
_cell.angle_gamma   90.00
#
_symmetry.space_group_name_H-M   'P 1'
#
loop_
_entity.id
_entity.type
_entity.pdbx_description
1 polymer ?
#
loop_
_entity_poly.entity_id
_entity_poly.type
_entity_poly.pdbx_seq_one_letter_code
_entity_poly.pdbx_strand_id
1 'polypeptide(L)'
;QFTESAYCPQQSGSSFYRPRKNGSSMVSFLLITEGDRKAFYENSQWNIKKNKESILRLRQENKKLHQRLADLLGAIQIINHRLCEKINQLNNLKHQVEMRKLRLEELQTQYSTKAQEINDMQEMEEGNIEAAKEESLHFQNKLDALEAEILRLRHELQELESVNTDAQHARNVAREQLLTQEETIYRERKIRDKKLKDIKKMTEEKRHIFLSMKTCFAWHMHKSKDVDVVACFLAQEETFKQLEEMKNENEMSLEQLKEEKEALLHELEHTKYSGEARKVGAQNLMKELRDHLQKEEKRRDATQAELDKVNRVLLNAKAGIEHLASKVQHIKLEDSRFASMELDEKASEYVLDLMAQTEEKLLYLVEFLKNQDKAELLRRIEEVEVSPDQAKEQYTFSLKCI
;
A
#
# COMPACT_ATOMS: atom_id res chain seq x y z
N GLN A 1 -57.85 62.13 -51.16
CA GLN A 1 -58.65 63.35 -50.93
C GLN A 1 -57.88 64.52 -51.53
N PHE A 2 -58.24 64.93 -52.74
CA PHE A 2 -58.27 66.31 -53.26
C PHE A 2 -58.57 66.19 -54.75
N THR A 3 -59.84 66.40 -55.06
CA THR A 3 -60.45 66.46 -56.37
C THR A 3 -60.17 67.81 -57.00
N GLU A 4 -59.52 67.82 -58.17
CA GLU A 4 -59.68 68.88 -59.17
C GLU A 4 -61.05 68.73 -59.85
N SER A 5 -61.79 69.82 -59.98
CA SER A 5 -62.79 70.03 -61.03
C SER A 5 -63.13 71.52 -61.06
N ALA A 6 -62.42 72.28 -61.89
CA ALA A 6 -62.81 72.59 -63.27
C ALA A 6 -63.96 73.61 -63.33
N TYR A 7 -63.55 74.88 -63.37
CA TYR A 7 -64.34 75.99 -63.85
C TYR A 7 -64.40 75.89 -65.39
N CYS A 8 -65.59 75.71 -65.96
CA CYS A 8 -65.84 75.82 -67.39
C CYS A 8 -66.82 76.99 -67.62
N PRO A 9 -66.47 78.04 -68.38
CA PRO A 9 -67.38 79.14 -68.64
C PRO A 9 -68.40 78.75 -69.73
N GLN A 10 -69.68 78.88 -69.41
CA GLN A 10 -70.75 78.96 -70.40
C GLN A 10 -70.67 80.33 -71.10
N GLN A 11 -70.58 80.33 -72.43
CA GLN A 11 -70.84 81.49 -73.28
C GLN A 11 -72.23 81.37 -73.90
N SER A 12 -73.09 82.37 -73.69
CA SER A 12 -74.14 82.87 -74.61
C SER A 12 -75.14 83.70 -73.79
N GLY A 13 -75.56 84.92 -74.10
CA GLY A 13 -75.23 85.87 -75.15
C GLY A 13 -75.96 87.17 -74.77
N SER A 14 -75.25 88.29 -74.77
CA SER A 14 -75.86 89.62 -74.64
C SER A 14 -76.30 90.12 -76.01
N SER A 15 -77.54 90.60 -76.03
CA SER A 15 -78.23 91.34 -77.06
C SER A 15 -77.38 92.42 -77.74
N PHE A 16 -77.45 92.55 -79.07
CA PHE A 16 -78.11 93.68 -79.74
C PHE A 16 -77.90 93.64 -81.26
N TYR A 17 -79.01 93.68 -82.00
CA TYR A 17 -79.09 94.18 -83.36
C TYR A 17 -78.55 95.63 -83.40
N ARG A 18 -77.51 95.89 -84.19
CA ARG A 18 -77.11 97.26 -84.59
C ARG A 18 -77.99 97.77 -85.73
N PRO A 19 -78.22 99.09 -85.80
CA PRO A 19 -78.89 99.72 -86.93
C PRO A 19 -78.05 99.62 -88.22
N ARG A 20 -78.76 99.81 -89.32
CA ARG A 20 -78.37 99.83 -90.73
C ARG A 20 -76.88 100.09 -91.06
N LYS A 21 -76.41 99.18 -91.92
CA LYS A 21 -75.56 99.32 -93.12
C LYS A 21 -74.28 100.16 -92.99
N ASN A 22 -73.13 99.50 -93.09
CA ASN A 22 -72.01 99.86 -93.98
C ASN A 22 -70.99 98.69 -94.02
N GLY A 23 -70.78 98.14 -95.22
CA GLY A 23 -70.09 96.86 -95.46
C GLY A 23 -68.59 96.79 -95.12
N SER A 24 -67.93 97.89 -94.76
CA SER A 24 -66.49 97.88 -94.39
C SER A 24 -66.20 97.46 -92.94
N SER A 25 -67.11 97.70 -91.99
CA SER A 25 -66.85 97.41 -90.56
C SER A 25 -66.89 95.91 -90.23
N MET A 26 -67.65 95.13 -91.00
CA MET A 26 -67.73 93.68 -90.81
C MET A 26 -66.42 92.98 -91.21
N VAL A 27 -65.74 93.52 -92.23
CA VAL A 27 -64.46 93.01 -92.75
C VAL A 27 -63.34 93.21 -91.73
N SER A 28 -63.23 94.37 -91.06
CA SER A 28 -62.23 94.59 -90.01
C SER A 28 -62.46 93.73 -88.77
N PHE A 29 -63.72 93.49 -88.35
CA PHE A 29 -64.01 92.63 -87.21
C PHE A 29 -63.71 91.14 -87.53
N LEU A 30 -64.02 90.70 -88.76
CA LEU A 30 -63.62 89.38 -89.27
C LEU A 30 -62.10 89.22 -89.30
N LEU A 31 -61.35 90.21 -89.79
CA LEU A 31 -59.88 90.16 -89.83
C LEU A 31 -59.24 90.10 -88.43
N ILE A 32 -59.75 90.89 -87.48
CA ILE A 32 -59.23 90.91 -86.10
C ILE A 32 -59.55 89.58 -85.40
N THR A 33 -60.77 89.05 -85.55
CA THR A 33 -61.15 87.75 -84.97
C THR A 33 -60.41 86.57 -85.63
N GLU A 34 -60.06 86.66 -86.91
CA GLU A 34 -59.15 85.71 -87.57
C GLU A 34 -57.71 85.83 -87.06
N GLY A 35 -57.22 87.05 -86.80
CA GLY A 35 -55.93 87.29 -86.15
C GLY A 35 -55.85 86.72 -84.75
N ASP A 36 -56.86 86.95 -83.92
CA ASP A 36 -56.96 86.39 -82.56
C ASP A 36 -57.09 84.87 -82.58
N ARG A 37 -57.86 84.30 -83.51
CA ARG A 37 -57.97 82.84 -83.71
C ARG A 37 -56.63 82.23 -84.12
N LYS A 38 -55.87 82.92 -84.98
CA LYS A 38 -54.53 82.49 -85.41
C LYS A 38 -53.52 82.58 -84.26
N ALA A 39 -53.50 83.67 -83.51
CA ALA A 39 -52.63 83.84 -82.33
C ALA A 39 -52.95 82.81 -81.23
N PHE A 40 -54.23 82.51 -80.98
CA PHE A 40 -54.65 81.44 -80.08
C PHE A 40 -54.19 80.06 -80.56
N TYR A 41 -54.32 79.78 -81.86
CA TYR A 41 -53.86 78.52 -82.45
C TYR A 41 -52.34 78.38 -82.34
N GLU A 42 -51.58 79.43 -82.67
CA GLU A 42 -50.11 79.46 -82.55
C GLU A 42 -49.66 79.30 -81.09
N ASN A 43 -50.31 79.98 -80.13
CA ASN A 43 -50.05 79.85 -78.70
C ASN A 43 -50.40 78.43 -78.18
N SER A 44 -51.50 77.84 -78.66
CA SER A 44 -51.89 76.45 -78.33
C SER A 44 -50.88 75.45 -78.89
N GLN A 45 -50.46 75.60 -80.15
CA GLN A 45 -49.43 74.75 -80.77
C GLN A 45 -48.08 74.88 -80.08
N TRP A 46 -47.69 76.09 -79.68
CA TRP A 46 -46.49 76.33 -78.89
C TRP A 46 -46.57 75.67 -77.52
N ASN A 47 -47.70 75.79 -76.82
CA ASN A 47 -47.93 75.11 -75.53
C ASN A 47 -47.93 73.58 -75.67
N ILE A 48 -48.53 73.03 -76.73
CA ILE A 48 -48.48 71.60 -77.03
C ILE A 48 -47.04 71.14 -77.27
N LYS A 49 -46.24 71.93 -77.99
CA LYS A 49 -44.82 71.63 -78.22
C LYS A 49 -44.01 71.65 -76.91
N LYS A 50 -44.18 72.69 -76.09
CA LYS A 50 -43.53 72.81 -74.78
C LYS A 50 -43.95 71.68 -73.82
N ASN A 51 -45.23 71.30 -73.83
CA ASN A 51 -45.74 70.18 -73.06
C ASN A 51 -45.17 68.84 -73.55
N LYS A 52 -45.06 68.64 -74.87
CA LYS A 52 -44.40 67.46 -75.46
C LYS A 52 -42.93 67.37 -75.02
N GLU A 53 -42.19 68.47 -75.08
CA GLU A 53 -40.80 68.54 -74.62
C GLU A 53 -40.66 68.25 -73.11
N SER A 54 -41.56 68.79 -72.28
CA SER A 54 -41.61 68.46 -70.84
C SER A 54 -41.95 67.00 -70.56
N ILE A 55 -42.91 66.40 -71.28
CA ILE A 55 -43.24 64.98 -71.15
C ILE A 55 -42.05 64.11 -71.54
N LEU A 56 -41.32 64.46 -72.60
CA LEU A 56 -40.11 63.74 -73.00
C LEU A 56 -39.01 63.81 -71.93
N ARG A 57 -38.78 65.01 -71.35
CA ARG A 57 -37.83 65.16 -70.24
C ARG A 57 -38.23 64.32 -69.03
N LEU A 58 -39.49 64.39 -68.60
CA LEU A 58 -40.01 63.60 -67.48
C LEU A 58 -39.93 62.09 -67.74
N ARG A 59 -40.19 61.64 -68.97
CA ARG A 59 -40.02 60.23 -69.36
C ARG A 59 -38.57 59.80 -69.26
N GLN A 60 -37.64 60.65 -69.68
CA GLN A 60 -36.21 60.36 -69.61
C GLN A 60 -35.69 60.36 -68.17
N GLU A 61 -36.19 61.26 -67.32
CA GLU A 61 -35.93 61.25 -65.88
C GLU A 61 -36.50 60.00 -65.20
N ASN A 62 -37.75 59.62 -65.49
CA ASN A 62 -38.33 58.37 -64.98
C ASN A 62 -37.51 57.15 -65.40
N LYS A 63 -37.03 57.11 -66.65
CA LYS A 63 -36.13 56.04 -67.10
C LYS A 63 -34.84 56.00 -66.29
N LYS A 64 -34.22 57.17 -66.03
CA LYS A 64 -33.01 57.26 -65.18
C LYS A 64 -33.29 56.82 -63.73
N LEU A 65 -34.44 57.19 -63.18
CA LEU A 65 -34.85 56.80 -61.83
C LEU A 65 -35.09 55.29 -61.73
N HIS A 66 -35.78 54.69 -62.70
CA HIS A 66 -35.97 53.23 -62.75
C HIS A 66 -34.64 52.48 -62.85
N GLN A 67 -33.70 52.98 -63.67
CA GLN A 67 -32.38 52.38 -63.76
C GLN A 67 -31.64 52.44 -62.42
N ARG A 68 -31.60 53.60 -61.77
CA ARG A 68 -30.99 53.76 -60.44
C ARG A 68 -31.63 52.84 -59.40
N LEU A 69 -32.95 52.70 -59.44
CA LEU A 69 -33.68 51.84 -58.52
C LEU A 69 -33.34 50.36 -58.74
N ALA A 70 -33.18 49.93 -59.99
CA ALA A 70 -32.72 48.58 -60.33
C ALA A 70 -31.28 48.32 -59.85
N ASP A 71 -30.37 49.27 -60.06
CA ASP A 71 -28.97 49.16 -59.63
C ASP A 71 -28.88 49.06 -58.08
N LEU A 72 -29.67 49.88 -57.37
CA LEU A 72 -29.75 49.83 -55.90
C LEU A 72 -30.33 48.50 -55.40
N LEU A 73 -31.38 47.97 -56.03
CA LEU A 73 -31.96 46.68 -55.68
C LEU A 73 -30.95 45.53 -55.87
N GLY A 74 -30.18 45.55 -56.96
CA GLY A 74 -29.10 44.58 -57.19
C GLY A 74 -28.00 44.65 -56.12
N ALA A 75 -27.57 45.86 -55.75
CA ALA A 75 -26.60 46.05 -54.67
C ALA A 75 -27.12 45.52 -53.32
N ILE A 76 -28.39 45.76 -52.99
CA ILE A 76 -29.04 45.24 -51.78
C ILE A 76 -29.04 43.70 -51.77
N GLN A 77 -29.34 43.05 -52.90
CA GLN A 77 -29.31 41.59 -52.99
C GLN A 77 -27.92 41.01 -52.73
N ILE A 78 -26.86 41.61 -53.30
CA ILE A 78 -25.48 41.18 -53.07
C ILE A 78 -25.11 41.34 -51.59
N ILE A 79 -25.47 42.47 -50.98
CA ILE A 79 -25.24 42.72 -49.56
C ILE A 79 -25.97 41.68 -48.71
N ASN A 80 -27.23 41.39 -49.00
CA ASN A 80 -28.01 40.39 -48.27
C ASN A 80 -27.40 38.99 -48.37
N HIS A 81 -26.96 38.56 -49.55
CA HIS A 81 -26.30 37.27 -49.71
C HIS A 81 -25.02 37.19 -48.87
N ARG A 82 -24.17 38.22 -48.93
CA ARG A 82 -22.94 38.30 -48.15
C ARG A 82 -23.20 38.36 -46.64
N LEU A 83 -24.28 39.02 -46.22
CA LEU A 83 -24.73 39.06 -44.83
C LEU A 83 -25.14 37.65 -44.37
N CYS A 84 -25.91 36.91 -45.18
CA CYS A 84 -26.30 35.53 -44.89
C CYS A 84 -25.08 34.61 -44.75
N GLU A 85 -24.09 34.71 -45.64
CA GLU A 85 -22.83 33.97 -45.51
C GLU A 85 -22.12 34.26 -44.18
N LYS A 86 -22.06 35.54 -43.78
CA LYS A 86 -21.44 35.96 -42.53
C LYS A 86 -22.21 35.48 -41.29
N ILE A 87 -23.54 35.50 -41.33
CA ILE A 87 -24.39 34.95 -40.27
C ILE A 87 -24.15 33.44 -40.12
N ASN A 88 -24.06 32.71 -41.23
CA ASN A 88 -23.78 31.27 -41.20
C ASN A 88 -22.38 30.98 -40.63
N GLN A 89 -21.36 31.76 -41.02
CA GLN A 89 -20.01 31.67 -40.45
C GLN A 89 -20.02 31.94 -38.94
N LEU A 90 -20.72 32.99 -38.49
CA LEU A 90 -20.86 33.34 -37.08
C LEU A 90 -21.53 32.21 -36.29
N ASN A 91 -22.62 31.64 -36.82
CA ASN A 91 -23.34 30.55 -36.17
C ASN A 91 -22.47 29.29 -36.03
N ASN A 92 -21.70 28.95 -37.06
CA ASN A 92 -20.75 27.84 -37.00
C ASN A 92 -19.66 28.08 -35.93
N LEU A 93 -19.08 29.28 -35.90
CA LEU A 93 -18.07 29.62 -34.89
C LEU A 93 -18.67 29.61 -33.47
N LYS A 94 -19.89 30.13 -33.30
CA LYS A 94 -20.60 30.10 -32.02
C LYS A 94 -20.84 28.67 -31.55
N HIS A 95 -21.29 27.78 -32.43
CA HIS A 95 -21.44 26.37 -32.10
C HIS A 95 -20.11 25.72 -31.69
N GLN A 96 -19.03 25.99 -32.44
CA GLN A 96 -17.70 25.46 -32.08
C GLN A 96 -17.22 25.95 -30.71
N VAL A 97 -17.45 27.22 -30.37
CA VAL A 97 -17.10 27.77 -29.05
C VAL A 97 -17.89 27.07 -27.95
N GLU A 98 -19.19 26.84 -28.16
CA GLU A 98 -20.03 26.17 -27.18
C GLU A 98 -19.61 24.72 -26.95
N MET A 99 -19.31 23.98 -28.04
CA MET A 99 -18.80 22.62 -27.93
C MET A 99 -17.46 22.55 -27.21
N ARG A 100 -16.56 23.52 -27.43
CA ARG A 100 -15.28 23.60 -26.71
C ARG A 100 -15.47 23.91 -25.22
N LYS A 101 -16.44 24.75 -24.86
CA LYS A 101 -16.79 25.03 -23.46
C LYS A 101 -17.31 23.79 -22.75
N LEU A 102 -18.27 23.09 -23.35
CA LEU A 102 -18.79 21.83 -22.81
C LEU A 102 -17.68 20.79 -22.62
N ARG A 103 -16.77 20.68 -23.59
CA ARG A 103 -15.63 19.76 -23.47
C ARG A 103 -14.67 20.16 -22.35
N LEU A 104 -14.48 21.46 -22.12
CA LEU A 104 -13.64 21.96 -21.03
C LEU A 104 -14.27 21.63 -19.67
N GLU A 105 -15.57 21.86 -19.50
CA GLU A 105 -16.32 21.54 -18.28
C GLU A 105 -16.30 20.03 -17.97
N GLU A 106 -16.44 19.20 -19.00
CA GLU A 106 -16.32 17.74 -18.89
C GLU A 106 -14.93 17.33 -18.40
N LEU A 107 -13.86 17.88 -19.01
CA LEU A 107 -12.49 17.60 -18.61
C LEU A 107 -12.21 18.06 -17.17
N GLN A 108 -12.76 19.21 -16.78
CA GLN A 108 -12.60 19.78 -15.45
C GLN A 108 -13.28 18.92 -14.38
N THR A 109 -14.46 18.36 -14.71
CA THR A 109 -15.16 17.41 -13.85
C THR A 109 -14.37 16.09 -13.74
N GLN A 110 -13.89 15.55 -14.87
CA GLN A 110 -13.05 14.35 -14.88
C GLN A 110 -11.78 14.53 -14.03
N TYR A 111 -11.11 15.69 -14.14
CA TYR A 111 -9.96 16.01 -13.31
C TYR A 111 -10.31 16.05 -11.81
N SER A 112 -11.43 16.69 -11.45
CA SER A 112 -11.90 16.74 -10.06
C SER A 112 -12.20 15.33 -9.50
N THR A 113 -12.82 14.46 -10.29
CA THR A 113 -13.10 13.08 -9.88
C THR A 113 -11.81 12.29 -9.70
N LYS A 114 -10.86 12.42 -10.64
CA LYS A 114 -9.56 11.73 -10.54
C LYS A 114 -8.75 12.23 -9.33
N ALA A 115 -8.78 13.52 -9.03
CA ALA A 115 -8.15 14.06 -7.83
C ALA A 115 -8.77 13.50 -6.54
N GLN A 116 -10.11 13.36 -6.50
CA GLN A 116 -10.78 12.73 -5.36
C GLN A 116 -10.42 11.24 -5.23
N GLU A 117 -10.42 10.48 -6.34
CA GLU A 117 -10.01 9.07 -6.33
C GLU A 117 -8.57 8.89 -5.81
N ILE A 118 -7.66 9.79 -6.16
CA ILE A 118 -6.27 9.78 -5.66
C ILE A 118 -6.25 10.01 -4.14
N ASN A 119 -7.00 11.00 -3.64
CA ASN A 119 -7.08 11.25 -2.19
C ASN A 119 -7.68 10.06 -1.43
N ASP A 120 -8.78 9.49 -1.93
CA ASP A 120 -9.44 8.33 -1.30
C ASP A 120 -8.50 7.10 -1.26
N MET A 121 -7.69 6.90 -2.31
CA MET A 121 -6.66 5.85 -2.32
C MET A 121 -5.54 6.13 -1.31
N GLN A 122 -5.11 7.39 -1.16
CA GLN A 122 -4.11 7.77 -0.16
C GLN A 122 -4.61 7.53 1.26
N GLU A 123 -5.85 7.91 1.58
CA GLU A 123 -6.45 7.66 2.90
C GLU A 123 -6.56 6.16 3.20
N MET A 124 -6.90 5.35 2.20
CA MET A 124 -6.90 3.88 2.33
C MET A 124 -5.50 3.32 2.57
N GLU A 125 -4.48 3.81 1.85
CA GLU A 125 -3.09 3.40 2.06
C GLU A 125 -2.59 3.77 3.46
N GLU A 126 -2.87 4.98 3.93
CA GLU A 126 -2.55 5.41 5.29
C GLU A 126 -3.24 4.53 6.35
N GLY A 127 -4.52 4.22 6.15
CA GLY A 127 -5.27 3.31 7.04
C GLY A 127 -4.67 1.90 7.07
N ASN A 128 -4.26 1.36 5.92
CA ASN A 128 -3.62 0.05 5.83
C ASN A 128 -2.24 0.04 6.51
N ILE A 129 -1.45 1.11 6.36
CA ILE A 129 -0.16 1.26 7.03
C ILE A 129 -0.36 1.30 8.55
N GLU A 130 -1.35 2.04 9.04
CA GLU A 130 -1.62 2.13 10.48
C GLU A 130 -2.08 0.79 11.05
N ALA A 131 -2.99 0.09 10.38
CA ALA A 131 -3.39 -1.27 10.76
C ALA A 131 -2.20 -2.25 10.80
N ALA A 132 -1.29 -2.18 9.82
CA ALA A 132 -0.08 -3.01 9.80
C ALA A 132 0.88 -2.68 10.96
N LYS A 133 1.01 -1.39 11.35
CA LYS A 133 1.79 -0.98 12.53
C LYS A 133 1.17 -1.50 13.82
N GLU A 134 -0.15 -1.43 13.98
CA GLU A 134 -0.85 -1.97 15.15
C GLU A 134 -0.63 -3.49 15.27
N GLU A 135 -0.72 -4.21 14.15
CA GLU A 135 -0.45 -5.66 14.12
C GLU A 135 1.01 -5.96 14.49
N SER A 136 1.96 -5.18 13.96
CA SER A 136 3.38 -5.30 14.31
C SER A 136 3.63 -5.05 15.80
N LEU A 137 2.98 -4.04 16.40
CA LEU A 137 3.07 -3.75 17.83
C LEU A 137 2.49 -4.90 18.67
N HIS A 138 1.37 -5.47 18.24
CA HIS A 138 0.78 -6.64 18.90
C HIS A 138 1.74 -7.83 18.88
N PHE A 139 2.38 -8.12 17.74
CA PHE A 139 3.38 -9.19 17.66
C PHE A 139 4.62 -8.92 18.49
N GLN A 140 5.10 -7.67 18.51
CA GLN A 140 6.23 -7.28 19.35
C GLN A 140 5.93 -7.52 20.83
N ASN A 141 4.78 -7.06 21.32
CA ASN A 141 4.38 -7.28 22.72
C ASN A 141 4.28 -8.77 23.06
N LYS A 142 3.81 -9.60 22.13
CA LYS A 142 3.76 -11.06 22.32
C LYS A 142 5.15 -11.69 22.34
N LEU A 143 6.07 -11.18 21.53
CA LEU A 143 7.46 -11.63 21.52
C LEU A 143 8.14 -11.29 22.86
N ASP A 144 8.03 -10.05 23.31
CA ASP A 144 8.61 -9.59 24.58
C ASP A 144 8.09 -10.42 25.77
N ALA A 145 6.80 -10.77 25.77
CA ALA A 145 6.21 -11.63 26.79
C ALA A 145 6.78 -13.07 26.77
N LEU A 146 6.98 -13.64 25.58
CA LEU A 146 7.59 -14.97 25.43
C LEU A 146 9.07 -14.96 25.84
N GLU A 147 9.81 -13.90 25.49
CA GLU A 147 11.20 -13.73 25.89
C GLU A 147 11.35 -13.62 27.41
N ALA A 148 10.46 -12.87 28.07
CA ALA A 148 10.42 -12.78 29.53
C ALA A 148 10.17 -14.14 30.19
N GLU A 149 9.24 -14.94 29.65
CA GLU A 149 8.95 -16.28 30.17
C GLU A 149 10.11 -17.25 29.96
N ILE A 150 10.80 -17.19 28.82
CA ILE A 150 12.02 -17.97 28.57
C ILE A 150 13.11 -17.62 29.60
N LEU A 151 13.29 -16.34 29.90
CA LEU A 151 14.26 -15.89 30.92
C LEU A 151 13.88 -16.41 32.31
N ARG A 152 12.59 -16.34 32.67
CA ARG A 152 12.08 -16.86 33.94
C ARG A 152 12.34 -18.37 34.08
N LEU A 153 12.01 -19.14 33.04
CA LEU A 153 12.21 -20.59 33.02
C LEU A 153 13.69 -20.97 33.06
N ARG A 154 14.57 -20.19 32.43
CA ARG A 154 16.03 -20.40 32.53
C ARG A 154 16.54 -20.19 33.96
N HIS A 155 16.04 -19.17 34.65
CA HIS A 155 16.41 -18.93 36.05
C HIS A 155 15.93 -20.06 36.96
N GLU A 156 14.68 -20.50 36.79
CA GLU A 156 14.11 -21.62 37.54
C GLU A 156 14.87 -22.93 37.31
N LEU A 157 15.29 -23.19 36.06
CA LEU A 157 16.14 -24.34 35.74
C LEU A 157 17.49 -24.26 36.46
N GLN A 158 18.12 -23.09 36.46
CA GLN A 158 19.41 -22.88 37.13
C GLN A 158 19.32 -23.09 38.65
N GLU A 159 18.24 -22.60 39.28
CA GLU A 159 17.98 -22.85 40.70
C GLU A 159 17.83 -24.34 41.01
N LEU A 160 17.04 -25.06 40.19
CA LEU A 160 16.84 -26.50 40.34
C LEU A 160 18.14 -27.29 40.13
N GLU A 161 18.99 -26.87 39.19
CA GLU A 161 20.31 -27.46 38.98
C GLU A 161 21.19 -27.29 40.23
N SER A 162 21.21 -26.10 40.83
CA SER A 162 21.94 -25.84 42.08
C SER A 162 21.46 -26.75 43.20
N VAL A 163 20.15 -26.81 43.43
CA VAL A 163 19.56 -27.67 44.48
C VAL A 163 19.88 -29.14 44.24
N ASN A 164 19.83 -29.60 42.99
CA ASN A 164 20.21 -30.97 42.66
C ASN A 164 21.70 -31.24 42.90
N THR A 165 22.59 -30.29 42.61
CA THR A 165 24.02 -30.44 42.93
C THR A 165 24.26 -30.51 44.44
N ASP A 166 23.56 -29.71 45.24
CA ASP A 166 23.64 -29.73 46.70
C ASP A 166 23.12 -31.06 47.26
N ALA A 167 21.98 -31.54 46.76
CA ALA A 167 21.42 -32.83 47.14
C ALA A 167 22.36 -34.00 46.79
N GLN A 168 22.99 -33.96 45.62
CA GLN A 168 24.00 -34.96 45.23
C GLN A 168 25.23 -34.90 46.14
N HIS A 169 25.70 -33.70 46.50
CA HIS A 169 26.81 -33.53 47.43
C HIS A 169 26.47 -34.11 48.81
N ALA A 170 25.31 -33.74 49.37
CA ALA A 170 24.84 -34.24 50.66
C ALA A 170 24.72 -35.77 50.67
N ARG A 171 24.18 -36.38 49.61
CA ARG A 171 24.10 -37.84 49.47
C ARG A 171 25.48 -38.50 49.47
N ASN A 172 26.44 -37.93 48.73
CA ASN A 172 27.79 -38.48 48.65
C ASN A 172 28.51 -38.39 50.00
N VAL A 173 28.35 -37.29 50.72
CA VAL A 173 28.89 -37.11 52.08
C VAL A 173 28.27 -38.12 53.04
N ALA A 174 26.95 -38.28 53.05
CA ALA A 174 26.27 -39.26 53.90
C ALA A 174 26.74 -40.69 53.61
N ARG A 175 26.91 -41.04 52.33
CA ARG A 175 27.42 -42.35 51.91
C ARG A 175 28.85 -42.59 52.39
N GLU A 176 29.72 -41.59 52.30
CA GLU A 176 31.10 -41.68 52.78
C GLU A 176 31.14 -41.86 54.30
N GLN A 177 30.34 -41.08 55.04
CA GLN A 177 30.21 -41.23 56.49
C GLN A 177 29.76 -42.63 56.89
N LEU A 178 28.75 -43.19 56.22
CA LEU A 178 28.29 -44.55 56.47
C LEU A 178 29.39 -45.58 56.23
N LEU A 179 30.14 -45.49 55.13
CA LEU A 179 31.27 -46.38 54.86
C LEU A 179 32.33 -46.33 55.97
N THR A 180 32.68 -45.13 56.46
CA THR A 180 33.63 -44.99 57.56
C THR A 180 33.12 -45.59 58.88
N GLN A 181 31.82 -45.47 59.15
CA GLN A 181 31.19 -46.08 60.32
C GLN A 181 31.16 -47.61 60.20
N GLU A 182 30.79 -48.15 59.04
CA GLU A 182 30.81 -49.59 58.77
C GLU A 182 32.21 -50.19 58.99
N GLU A 183 33.25 -49.53 58.49
CA GLU A 183 34.64 -49.94 58.72
C GLU A 183 35.00 -49.93 60.21
N THR A 184 34.55 -48.91 60.95
CA THR A 184 34.80 -48.79 62.39
C THR A 184 34.12 -49.91 63.15
N ILE A 185 32.83 -50.15 62.89
CA ILE A 185 32.06 -51.25 63.48
C ILE A 185 32.72 -52.60 63.16
N TYR A 186 33.18 -52.79 61.92
CA TYR A 186 33.88 -54.01 61.51
C TYR A 186 35.18 -54.21 62.31
N ARG A 187 36.01 -53.16 62.46
CA ARG A 187 37.24 -53.20 63.26
C ARG A 187 36.95 -53.52 64.73
N GLU A 188 35.95 -52.87 65.33
CA GLU A 188 35.54 -53.11 66.72
C GLU A 188 35.02 -54.52 66.93
N ARG A 189 34.20 -55.03 66.00
CA ARG A 189 33.70 -56.42 66.02
C ARG A 189 34.87 -57.41 66.00
N LYS A 190 35.86 -57.20 65.13
CA LYS A 190 37.07 -58.05 65.07
C LYS A 190 37.86 -58.04 66.38
N ILE A 191 37.98 -56.90 67.04
CA ILE A 191 38.63 -56.79 68.35
C ILE A 191 37.82 -57.53 69.43
N ARG A 192 36.50 -57.33 69.47
CA ARG A 192 35.60 -58.03 70.41
C ARG A 192 35.67 -59.54 70.24
N ASP A 193 35.65 -60.04 69.00
CA ASP A 193 35.77 -61.46 68.70
C ASP A 193 37.11 -62.05 69.17
N LYS A 194 38.21 -61.30 69.03
CA LYS A 194 39.51 -61.69 69.57
C LYS A 194 39.48 -61.79 71.11
N LYS A 195 39.00 -60.75 71.79
CA LYS A 195 38.86 -60.74 73.26
C LYS A 195 37.97 -61.89 73.74
N LEU A 196 36.87 -62.17 73.04
CA LEU A 196 35.96 -63.26 73.38
C LEU A 196 36.65 -64.63 73.24
N LYS A 197 37.46 -64.83 72.18
CA LYS A 197 38.27 -66.05 72.02
C LYS A 197 39.27 -66.21 73.17
N ASP A 198 39.97 -65.14 73.55
CA ASP A 198 40.94 -65.15 74.65
C ASP A 198 40.25 -65.50 75.98
N ILE A 199 39.09 -64.89 76.28
CA ILE A 199 38.29 -65.21 77.48
C ILE A 199 37.82 -66.65 77.46
N LYS A 200 37.32 -67.17 76.32
CA LYS A 200 36.90 -68.57 76.20
C LYS A 200 38.06 -69.52 76.52
N LYS A 201 39.26 -69.23 76.01
CA LYS A 201 40.47 -70.01 76.30
C LYS A 201 40.81 -70.00 77.78
N MET A 202 40.85 -68.83 78.40
CA MET A 202 41.11 -68.69 79.85
C MET A 202 40.06 -69.39 80.70
N THR A 203 38.79 -69.35 80.29
CA THR A 203 37.70 -70.07 80.97
C THR A 203 37.86 -71.58 80.83
N GLU A 204 38.26 -72.09 79.66
CA GLU A 204 38.52 -73.52 79.46
C GLU A 204 39.73 -74.00 80.27
N GLU A 205 40.79 -73.19 80.36
CA GLU A 205 41.95 -73.44 81.23
C GLU A 205 41.54 -73.44 82.71
N LYS A 206 40.78 -72.44 83.17
CA LYS A 206 40.21 -72.40 84.53
C LYS A 206 39.28 -73.58 84.79
N ARG A 207 38.49 -74.00 83.79
CA ARG A 207 37.63 -75.18 83.85
C ARG A 207 38.47 -76.44 84.01
N HIS A 208 39.56 -76.58 83.27
CA HIS A 208 40.52 -77.67 83.44
C HIS A 208 41.15 -77.68 84.84
N ILE A 209 41.57 -76.53 85.35
CA ILE A 209 42.08 -76.38 86.72
C ILE A 209 41.01 -76.72 87.74
N PHE A 210 39.78 -76.23 87.56
CA PHE A 210 38.64 -76.53 88.42
C PHE A 210 38.27 -78.01 88.36
N LEU A 211 38.29 -78.65 87.19
CA LEU A 211 38.07 -80.09 87.07
C LEU A 211 39.20 -80.87 87.74
N SER A 212 40.46 -80.45 87.57
CA SER A 212 41.62 -81.05 88.24
C SER A 212 41.50 -80.92 89.76
N MET A 213 41.18 -79.72 90.23
CA MET A 213 40.92 -79.42 91.63
C MET A 213 39.69 -80.14 92.13
N LYS A 214 38.63 -80.33 91.33
CA LYS A 214 37.42 -81.11 91.62
C LYS A 214 37.69 -82.61 91.60
N THR A 215 38.59 -83.14 90.78
CA THR A 215 39.03 -84.53 90.87
C THR A 215 39.90 -84.73 92.11
N CYS A 216 40.75 -83.76 92.46
CA CYS A 216 41.52 -83.74 93.71
C CYS A 216 40.59 -83.60 94.94
N PHE A 217 39.57 -82.74 94.85
CA PHE A 217 38.54 -82.54 95.87
C PHE A 217 37.58 -83.73 95.91
N ALA A 218 37.19 -84.37 94.81
CA ALA A 218 36.35 -85.57 94.81
C ALA A 218 37.09 -86.77 95.40
N TRP A 219 38.41 -86.84 95.21
CA TRP A 219 39.29 -87.72 95.97
C TRP A 219 39.27 -87.39 97.47
N HIS A 220 39.11 -86.11 97.84
CA HIS A 220 38.98 -85.65 99.23
C HIS A 220 37.55 -85.67 99.81
N MET A 221 36.51 -85.60 98.98
CA MET A 221 35.09 -85.35 99.30
C MET A 221 34.24 -86.60 99.10
N HIS A 222 34.85 -87.78 99.20
CA HIS A 222 34.13 -88.96 99.65
C HIS A 222 33.72 -88.86 101.14
N LYS A 223 33.73 -87.65 101.72
CA LYS A 223 33.01 -87.22 102.91
C LYS A 223 32.38 -85.84 102.69
N SER A 224 31.08 -85.79 102.95
CA SER A 224 30.21 -84.62 103.18
C SER A 224 29.51 -84.00 101.97
N LYS A 225 28.18 -83.92 102.12
CA LYS A 225 27.15 -83.44 101.18
C LYS A 225 26.79 -81.97 101.43
N ASP A 226 26.08 -81.43 100.43
CA ASP A 226 25.23 -80.23 100.40
C ASP A 226 26.01 -78.88 100.31
N VAL A 227 25.62 -77.82 99.60
CA VAL A 227 24.31 -77.19 99.32
C VAL A 227 24.41 -76.30 98.04
N ASP A 228 23.24 -76.01 97.46
CA ASP A 228 22.86 -74.83 96.64
C ASP A 228 23.08 -74.79 95.13
N VAL A 229 22.20 -75.52 94.41
CA VAL A 229 21.93 -75.32 92.97
C VAL A 229 20.86 -74.22 92.75
N VAL A 230 20.10 -73.84 93.79
CA VAL A 230 18.92 -72.96 93.65
C VAL A 230 19.31 -71.48 93.45
N ALA A 231 20.40 -71.01 94.05
CA ALA A 231 20.89 -69.63 93.88
C ALA A 231 21.43 -69.34 92.45
N CYS A 232 21.91 -70.37 91.73
CA CYS A 232 22.33 -70.22 90.34
C CYS A 232 21.14 -70.14 89.37
N PHE A 233 20.02 -70.81 89.66
CA PHE A 233 18.82 -70.73 88.83
C PHE A 233 18.15 -69.35 88.92
N LEU A 234 18.12 -68.73 90.11
CA LEU A 234 17.50 -67.41 90.30
C LEU A 234 18.30 -66.28 89.62
N ALA A 235 19.64 -66.34 89.62
CA ALA A 235 20.48 -65.40 88.87
C ALA A 235 20.46 -65.65 87.33
N GLN A 236 20.06 -66.84 86.90
CA GLN A 236 19.95 -67.21 85.48
C GLN A 236 18.60 -66.80 84.87
N GLU A 237 17.54 -66.68 85.67
CA GLU A 237 16.21 -66.24 85.19
C GLU A 237 16.17 -64.74 84.89
N GLU A 238 16.80 -63.89 85.72
CA GLU A 238 16.88 -62.44 85.48
C GLU A 238 17.72 -62.10 84.24
N THR A 239 18.83 -62.80 84.03
CA THR A 239 19.66 -62.64 82.81
C THR A 239 18.95 -63.14 81.56
N PHE A 240 18.07 -64.14 81.68
CA PHE A 240 17.22 -64.59 80.57
C PHE A 240 16.13 -63.57 80.24
N LYS A 241 15.43 -63.01 81.25
CA LYS A 241 14.41 -61.96 81.03
C LYS A 241 14.99 -60.73 80.34
N GLN A 242 16.17 -60.27 80.75
CA GLN A 242 16.83 -59.13 80.12
C GLN A 242 17.24 -59.41 78.66
N LEU A 243 17.63 -60.64 78.34
CA LEU A 243 17.93 -61.05 76.96
C LEU A 243 16.66 -61.18 76.11
N GLU A 244 15.55 -61.63 76.69
CA GLU A 244 14.24 -61.70 76.02
C GLU A 244 13.69 -60.29 75.74
N GLU A 245 13.81 -59.36 76.69
CA GLU A 245 13.47 -57.95 76.49
C GLU A 245 14.33 -57.33 75.38
N MET A 246 15.65 -57.50 75.43
CA MET A 246 16.55 -57.00 74.38
C MET A 246 16.27 -57.65 73.02
N LYS A 247 15.87 -58.92 72.98
CA LYS A 247 15.45 -59.60 71.76
C LYS A 247 14.17 -58.99 71.21
N ASN A 248 13.16 -58.77 72.06
CA ASN A 248 11.89 -58.16 71.65
C ASN A 248 12.09 -56.71 71.19
N GLU A 249 12.94 -55.93 71.87
CA GLU A 249 13.33 -54.57 71.46
C GLU A 249 14.02 -54.58 70.10
N ASN A 250 14.98 -55.48 69.88
CA ASN A 250 15.64 -55.62 68.58
C ASN A 250 14.67 -56.10 67.49
N GLU A 251 13.72 -56.98 67.79
CA GLU A 251 12.68 -57.43 66.85
C GLU A 251 11.75 -56.27 66.47
N MET A 252 11.33 -55.44 67.43
CA MET A 252 10.54 -54.23 67.16
C MET A 252 11.33 -53.22 66.32
N SER A 253 12.59 -52.94 66.66
CA SER A 253 13.43 -52.04 65.87
C SER A 253 13.70 -52.57 64.46
N LEU A 254 13.84 -53.89 64.30
CA LEU A 254 14.03 -54.52 62.99
C LEU A 254 12.77 -54.42 62.13
N GLU A 255 11.57 -54.52 62.72
CA GLU A 255 10.32 -54.33 61.99
C GLU A 255 10.13 -52.86 61.58
N GLN A 256 10.41 -51.90 62.47
CA GLN A 256 10.41 -50.48 62.13
C GLN A 256 11.35 -50.15 60.97
N LEU A 257 12.57 -50.70 60.98
CA LEU A 257 13.51 -50.50 59.88
C LEU A 257 13.06 -51.14 58.55
N LYS A 258 12.27 -52.21 58.59
CA LYS A 258 11.66 -52.78 57.37
C LYS A 258 10.57 -51.88 56.83
N GLU A 259 9.68 -51.38 57.68
CA GLU A 259 8.61 -50.46 57.30
C GLU A 259 9.19 -49.15 56.72
N GLU A 260 10.21 -48.58 57.36
CA GLU A 260 10.94 -47.40 56.84
C GLU A 260 11.59 -47.70 55.49
N LYS A 261 12.19 -48.88 55.33
CA LYS A 261 12.78 -49.29 54.04
C LYS A 261 11.72 -49.42 52.95
N GLU A 262 10.57 -50.01 53.24
CA GLU A 262 9.46 -50.15 52.27
C GLU A 262 8.87 -48.78 51.91
N ALA A 263 8.71 -47.88 52.88
CA ALA A 263 8.28 -46.51 52.64
C ALA A 263 9.26 -45.74 51.73
N LEU A 264 10.56 -45.84 52.01
CA LEU A 264 11.62 -45.21 51.19
C LEU A 264 11.68 -45.80 49.77
N LEU A 265 11.41 -47.10 49.59
CA LEU A 265 11.35 -47.72 48.27
C LEU A 265 10.15 -47.20 47.45
N HIS A 266 8.99 -47.06 48.08
CA HIS A 266 7.81 -46.51 47.40
C HIS A 266 8.02 -45.04 46.99
N GLU A 267 8.66 -44.23 47.84
CA GLU A 267 9.02 -42.84 47.52
C GLU A 267 10.04 -42.77 46.37
N LEU A 268 11.01 -43.68 46.34
CA LEU A 268 11.97 -43.79 45.23
C LEU A 268 11.28 -44.13 43.91
N GLU A 269 10.33 -45.07 43.91
CA GLU A 269 9.58 -45.42 42.70
C GLU A 269 8.74 -44.24 42.21
N HIS A 270 8.01 -43.57 43.10
CA HIS A 270 7.22 -42.39 42.75
C HIS A 270 8.09 -41.27 42.15
N THR A 271 9.23 -40.97 42.77
CA THR A 271 10.17 -39.95 42.26
C THR A 271 10.80 -40.35 40.93
N LYS A 272 11.10 -41.64 40.72
CA LYS A 272 11.62 -42.15 39.45
C LYS A 272 10.62 -42.02 38.31
N TYR A 273 9.39 -42.48 38.49
CA TYR A 273 8.38 -42.45 37.42
C TYR A 273 7.90 -41.02 37.12
N SER A 274 7.76 -40.17 38.14
CA SER A 274 7.43 -38.75 37.93
C SER A 274 8.56 -37.98 37.24
N GLY A 275 9.82 -38.30 37.56
CA GLY A 275 11.00 -37.75 36.89
C GLY A 275 11.11 -38.19 35.42
N GLU A 276 10.83 -39.46 35.12
CA GLU A 276 10.80 -39.99 33.75
C GLU A 276 9.69 -39.34 32.92
N ALA A 277 8.48 -39.20 33.47
CA ALA A 277 7.37 -38.52 32.81
C ALA A 277 7.69 -37.05 32.48
N ARG A 278 8.30 -36.32 33.43
CA ARG A 278 8.73 -34.93 33.21
C ARG A 278 9.78 -34.82 32.11
N LYS A 279 10.76 -35.73 32.09
CA LYS A 279 11.81 -35.76 31.06
C LYS A 279 11.25 -36.00 29.67
N VAL A 280 10.31 -36.95 29.52
CA VAL A 280 9.66 -37.23 28.24
C VAL A 280 8.82 -36.04 27.78
N GLY A 281 8.07 -35.39 28.69
CA GLY A 281 7.34 -34.16 28.38
C GLY A 281 8.25 -33.03 27.87
N ALA A 282 9.37 -32.78 28.56
CA ALA A 282 10.36 -31.79 28.14
C ALA A 282 11.00 -32.14 26.77
N GLN A 283 11.30 -33.41 26.52
CA GLN A 283 11.84 -33.86 25.23
C GLN A 283 10.86 -33.66 24.07
N ASN A 284 9.57 -33.94 24.29
CA ASN A 284 8.54 -33.73 23.27
C ASN A 284 8.35 -32.24 22.97
N LEU A 285 8.27 -31.38 23.99
CA LEU A 285 8.20 -29.93 23.81
C LEU A 285 9.41 -29.39 23.03
N MET A 286 10.62 -29.85 23.36
CA MET A 286 11.82 -29.45 22.63
C MET A 286 11.80 -29.89 21.16
N LYS A 287 11.18 -31.02 20.84
CA LYS A 287 11.00 -31.48 19.47
C LYS A 287 9.99 -30.59 18.72
N GLU A 288 8.85 -30.27 19.34
CA GLU A 288 7.84 -29.38 18.76
C GLU A 288 8.41 -27.99 18.47
N LEU A 289 9.16 -27.41 19.41
CA LEU A 289 9.82 -26.11 19.21
C LEU A 289 10.84 -26.14 18.06
N ARG A 290 11.60 -27.23 17.91
CA ARG A 290 12.52 -27.41 16.78
C ARG A 290 11.77 -27.50 15.45
N ASP A 291 10.66 -28.25 15.42
CA ASP A 291 9.84 -28.40 14.23
C ASP A 291 9.19 -27.07 13.82
N HIS A 292 8.75 -26.26 14.80
CA HIS A 292 8.26 -24.90 14.55
C HIS A 292 9.35 -23.98 14.01
N LEU A 293 10.53 -23.96 14.65
CA LEU A 293 11.66 -23.17 14.18
C LEU A 293 12.02 -23.52 12.73
N GLN A 294 12.12 -24.80 12.39
CA GLN A 294 12.45 -25.23 11.04
C GLN A 294 11.39 -24.83 10.00
N LYS A 295 10.11 -24.81 10.37
CA LYS A 295 9.03 -24.33 9.50
C LYS A 295 9.15 -22.84 9.24
N GLU A 296 9.41 -22.05 10.29
CA GLU A 296 9.56 -20.59 10.16
C GLU A 296 10.84 -20.22 9.38
N GLU A 297 11.94 -20.94 9.57
CA GLU A 297 13.17 -20.77 8.76
C GLU A 297 12.90 -21.00 7.27
N LYS A 298 12.19 -22.09 6.92
CA LYS A 298 11.81 -22.36 5.53
C LYS A 298 10.90 -21.28 4.94
N ARG A 299 9.97 -20.73 5.74
CA ARG A 299 9.09 -19.63 5.29
C ARG A 299 9.90 -18.36 5.03
N ARG A 300 10.80 -18.00 5.94
CA ARG A 300 11.72 -16.86 5.78
C ARG A 300 12.55 -17.01 4.51
N ASP A 301 13.16 -18.17 4.30
CA ASP A 301 14.02 -18.42 3.13
C ASP A 301 13.22 -18.33 1.82
N ALA A 302 11.97 -18.82 1.80
CA ALA A 302 11.09 -18.68 0.65
C ALA A 302 10.73 -17.21 0.37
N THR A 303 10.38 -16.43 1.41
CA THR A 303 10.08 -15.00 1.25
C THR A 303 11.31 -14.19 0.79
N GLN A 304 12.49 -14.53 1.29
CA GLN A 304 13.74 -13.89 0.87
C GLN A 304 14.05 -14.20 -0.59
N ALA A 305 13.84 -15.44 -1.03
CA ALA A 305 14.05 -15.81 -2.44
C ALA A 305 13.10 -15.06 -3.39
N GLU A 306 11.82 -14.90 -3.01
CA GLU A 306 10.88 -14.10 -3.81
C GLU A 306 11.25 -12.60 -3.81
N LEU A 307 11.70 -12.05 -2.67
CA LEU A 307 12.20 -10.68 -2.59
C LEU A 307 13.42 -10.48 -3.50
N ASP A 308 14.38 -11.41 -3.47
CA ASP A 308 15.58 -11.35 -4.32
C ASP A 308 15.22 -11.42 -5.81
N LYS A 309 14.19 -12.18 -6.17
CA LYS A 309 13.68 -12.26 -7.55
C LYS A 309 13.05 -10.94 -7.98
N VAL A 310 12.20 -10.33 -7.15
CA VAL A 310 11.60 -9.01 -7.43
C VAL A 310 12.68 -7.94 -7.54
N ASN A 311 13.66 -7.92 -6.64
CA ASN A 311 14.78 -7.00 -6.68
C ASN A 311 15.59 -7.10 -7.98
N ARG A 312 15.86 -8.32 -8.49
CA ARG A 312 16.53 -8.49 -9.79
C ARG A 312 15.73 -7.89 -10.94
N VAL A 313 14.41 -8.09 -10.95
CA VAL A 313 13.54 -7.52 -11.99
C VAL A 313 13.54 -5.99 -11.90
N LEU A 314 13.43 -5.43 -10.70
CA LEU A 314 13.46 -3.98 -10.48
C LEU A 314 14.80 -3.35 -10.88
N LEU A 315 15.93 -3.98 -10.55
CA LEU A 315 17.26 -3.50 -10.96
C LEU A 315 17.42 -3.51 -12.49
N ASN A 316 16.94 -4.55 -13.16
CA ASN A 316 16.94 -4.62 -14.62
C ASN A 316 16.04 -3.54 -15.25
N ALA A 317 14.86 -3.31 -14.66
CA ALA A 317 13.94 -2.26 -15.11
C ALA A 317 14.55 -0.86 -14.91
N LYS A 318 15.16 -0.58 -13.75
CA LYS A 318 15.90 0.66 -13.46
C LYS A 318 16.97 0.92 -14.52
N ALA A 319 17.85 -0.06 -14.78
CA ALA A 319 18.89 0.07 -15.80
C ALA A 319 18.31 0.31 -17.21
N GLY A 320 17.19 -0.34 -17.55
CA GLY A 320 16.48 -0.13 -18.82
C GLY A 320 15.93 1.30 -18.96
N ILE A 321 15.31 1.83 -17.90
CA ILE A 321 14.78 3.19 -17.85
C ILE A 321 15.90 4.22 -17.95
N GLU A 322 17.01 4.04 -17.21
CA GLU A 322 18.20 4.90 -17.31
C GLU A 322 18.79 4.95 -18.72
N HIS A 323 18.87 3.79 -19.37
CA HIS A 323 19.31 3.71 -20.76
C HIS A 323 18.37 4.44 -21.73
N LEU A 324 17.05 4.32 -21.54
CA LEU A 324 16.06 5.04 -22.35
C LEU A 324 16.16 6.54 -22.13
N ALA A 325 16.24 6.98 -20.86
CA ALA A 325 16.40 8.38 -20.47
C ALA A 325 17.64 9.00 -21.13
N SER A 326 18.76 8.29 -21.11
CA SER A 326 20.01 8.72 -21.77
C SER A 326 19.82 8.93 -23.28
N LYS A 327 19.05 8.07 -23.97
CA LYS A 327 18.78 8.21 -25.41
C LYS A 327 17.89 9.41 -25.76
N VAL A 328 16.93 9.75 -24.89
CA VAL A 328 15.99 10.86 -25.13
C VAL A 328 16.45 12.19 -24.51
N GLN A 329 17.61 12.22 -23.84
CA GLN A 329 18.08 13.38 -23.08
C GLN A 329 18.17 14.68 -23.88
N HIS A 330 18.44 14.59 -25.18
CA HIS A 330 18.67 15.74 -26.06
C HIS A 330 17.39 16.47 -26.49
N ILE A 331 16.22 15.89 -26.20
CA ILE A 331 14.92 16.46 -26.54
C ILE A 331 14.55 17.46 -25.46
N LYS A 332 14.52 18.73 -25.84
CA LYS A 332 14.14 19.85 -24.97
C LYS A 332 12.67 20.17 -25.18
N LEU A 333 11.93 20.19 -24.09
CA LEU A 333 10.52 20.56 -24.04
C LEU A 333 10.42 21.87 -23.24
N GLU A 334 10.02 22.96 -23.90
CA GLU A 334 9.91 24.29 -23.25
C GLU A 334 8.71 24.38 -22.28
N ASP A 335 7.66 23.58 -22.52
CA ASP A 335 6.45 23.47 -21.69
C ASP A 335 6.38 22.13 -20.91
N SER A 336 7.51 21.58 -20.47
CA SER A 336 7.52 20.31 -19.70
C SER A 336 7.24 20.54 -18.22
N ARG A 337 6.41 19.67 -17.62
CA ARG A 337 6.14 19.66 -16.17
C ARG A 337 7.39 19.36 -15.35
N PHE A 338 8.41 18.78 -15.98
CA PHE A 338 9.65 18.32 -15.35
C PHE A 338 10.89 19.13 -15.80
N ALA A 339 10.71 20.23 -16.53
CA ALA A 339 11.81 21.05 -17.06
C ALA A 339 12.78 21.59 -15.99
N SER A 340 12.36 21.61 -14.72
CA SER A 340 13.11 22.13 -13.58
C SER A 340 13.51 21.07 -12.55
N MET A 341 13.22 19.78 -12.79
CA MET A 341 13.35 18.73 -11.77
C MET A 341 14.74 18.09 -11.82
N GLU A 342 15.61 18.50 -10.89
CA GLU A 342 16.90 17.84 -10.66
C GLU A 342 16.65 16.48 -9.98
N LEU A 343 16.97 15.39 -10.69
CA LEU A 343 16.79 14.04 -10.18
C LEU A 343 17.95 13.66 -9.25
N ASP A 344 17.63 13.32 -8.00
CA ASP A 344 18.57 12.71 -7.07
C ASP A 344 18.55 11.19 -7.21
N GLU A 345 19.69 10.61 -7.60
CA GLU A 345 19.86 9.16 -7.79
C GLU A 345 19.64 8.34 -6.49
N LYS A 346 19.68 9.00 -5.33
CA LYS A 346 19.45 8.37 -4.02
C LYS A 346 18.02 8.48 -3.51
N ALA A 347 17.17 9.26 -4.17
CA ALA A 347 15.77 9.38 -3.79
C ALA A 347 15.04 8.04 -4.01
N SER A 348 14.13 7.69 -3.10
CA SER A 348 13.28 6.49 -3.24
C SER A 348 12.42 6.52 -4.51
N GLU A 349 12.07 7.72 -4.98
CA GLU A 349 11.21 7.95 -6.14
C GLU A 349 11.99 8.15 -7.45
N TYR A 350 13.33 8.13 -7.40
CA TYR A 350 14.21 8.41 -8.55
C TYR A 350 13.81 7.69 -9.85
N VAL A 351 13.54 6.38 -9.76
CA VAL A 351 13.20 5.57 -10.94
C VAL A 351 11.84 5.96 -11.51
N LEU A 352 10.87 6.30 -10.65
CA LEU A 352 9.53 6.72 -11.07
C LEU A 352 9.57 8.09 -11.74
N ASP A 353 10.31 9.03 -11.15
CA ASP A 353 10.48 10.37 -11.72
C ASP A 353 11.25 10.34 -13.05
N LEU A 354 12.32 9.55 -13.12
CA LEU A 354 13.09 9.34 -14.36
C LEU A 354 12.22 8.70 -15.45
N MET A 355 11.36 7.76 -15.07
CA MET A 355 10.41 7.12 -15.98
C MET A 355 9.37 8.11 -16.50
N ALA A 356 8.79 8.95 -15.62
CA ALA A 356 7.81 9.97 -16.00
C ALA A 356 8.42 11.02 -16.96
N GLN A 357 9.64 11.47 -16.70
CA GLN A 357 10.37 12.38 -17.60
C GLN A 357 10.65 11.74 -18.96
N THR A 358 11.05 10.47 -18.97
CA THR A 358 11.34 9.72 -20.19
C THR A 358 10.06 9.50 -21.01
N GLU A 359 8.95 9.20 -20.34
CA GLU A 359 7.63 9.03 -20.95
C GLU A 359 7.15 10.31 -21.64
N GLU A 360 7.22 11.46 -20.98
CA GLU A 360 6.78 12.76 -21.55
C GLU A 360 7.55 13.07 -22.85
N LYS A 361 8.87 12.84 -22.86
CA LYS A 361 9.71 13.01 -24.05
C LYS A 361 9.39 12.02 -25.16
N LEU A 362 9.12 10.75 -24.82
CA LEU A 362 8.72 9.73 -25.79
C LEU A 362 7.34 10.00 -26.39
N LEU A 363 6.38 10.47 -25.58
CA LEU A 363 5.05 10.85 -26.05
C LEU A 363 5.12 12.02 -27.03
N TYR A 364 5.93 13.05 -26.71
CA TYR A 364 6.20 14.14 -27.64
C TYR A 364 6.78 13.63 -28.97
N LEU A 365 7.77 12.74 -28.93
CA LEU A 365 8.33 12.13 -30.15
C LEU A 365 7.27 11.38 -30.96
N VAL A 366 6.43 10.58 -30.30
CA VAL A 366 5.38 9.81 -30.97
C VAL A 366 4.37 10.74 -31.64
N GLU A 367 3.97 11.82 -30.99
CA GLU A 367 3.05 12.81 -31.56
C GLU A 367 3.69 13.59 -32.72
N PHE A 368 4.96 13.98 -32.58
CA PHE A 368 5.74 14.60 -33.65
C PHE A 368 5.83 13.70 -34.89
N LEU A 369 6.14 12.41 -34.70
CA LEU A 369 6.26 11.43 -35.78
C LEU A 369 4.93 11.08 -36.44
N LYS A 370 3.79 11.25 -35.74
CA LYS A 370 2.46 10.93 -36.27
C LYS A 370 2.07 11.80 -37.46
N ASN A 371 2.56 13.04 -37.50
CA ASN A 371 2.23 14.02 -38.53
C ASN A 371 3.27 14.11 -39.66
N GLN A 372 4.31 13.27 -39.62
CA GLN A 372 5.41 13.28 -40.58
C GLN A 372 5.32 12.10 -41.56
N ASP A 373 5.77 12.30 -42.80
CA ASP A 373 5.90 11.21 -43.77
C ASP A 373 7.12 10.34 -43.43
N LYS A 374 6.85 9.07 -43.11
CA LYS A 374 7.86 8.09 -42.73
C LYS A 374 8.90 7.84 -43.83
N ALA A 375 8.50 7.91 -45.10
CA ALA A 375 9.40 7.67 -46.23
C ALA A 375 10.40 8.83 -46.42
N GLU A 376 9.96 10.06 -46.16
CA GLU A 376 10.80 11.25 -46.21
C GLU A 376 11.76 11.32 -45.02
N LEU A 377 11.29 10.95 -43.82
CA LEU A 377 12.13 10.86 -42.61
C LEU A 377 13.25 9.81 -42.75
N LEU A 378 12.92 8.61 -43.25
CA LEU A 378 13.92 7.56 -43.47
C LEU A 378 14.99 7.99 -44.48
N ARG A 379 14.59 8.71 -45.54
CA ARG A 379 15.53 9.26 -46.53
C ARG A 379 16.47 10.31 -45.92
N ARG A 380 15.95 11.19 -45.06
CA ARG A 380 16.77 12.17 -44.31
C ARG A 380 17.72 11.51 -43.31
N ILE A 381 17.30 10.40 -42.68
CA ILE A 381 18.16 9.63 -41.78
C ILE A 381 19.30 8.96 -42.58
N GLU A 382 18.99 8.35 -43.73
CA GLU A 382 20.02 7.80 -44.64
C GLU A 382 20.98 8.88 -45.14
N GLU A 383 20.50 10.08 -45.49
CA GLU A 383 21.36 11.21 -45.90
C GLU A 383 22.33 11.65 -44.78
N VAL A 384 21.88 11.64 -43.52
CA VAL A 384 22.70 11.98 -42.34
C VAL A 384 23.69 10.85 -42.00
N GLU A 385 23.32 9.59 -42.17
CA GLU A 385 24.22 8.44 -41.98
C GLU A 385 25.35 8.38 -43.03
N VAL A 386 25.11 8.90 -44.24
CA VAL A 386 26.06 8.87 -45.37
C VAL A 386 27.06 10.06 -45.34
N SER A 387 26.78 11.17 -44.63
CA SER A 387 27.72 12.31 -44.51
C SER A 387 27.65 13.00 -43.12
N PRO A 388 28.36 12.48 -42.11
CA PRO A 388 28.30 12.98 -40.73
C PRO A 388 28.80 14.43 -40.55
N ASP A 389 29.70 14.89 -41.42
CA ASP A 389 30.40 16.17 -41.26
C ASP A 389 29.65 17.39 -41.82
N GLN A 390 28.69 17.20 -42.75
CA GLN A 390 27.86 18.29 -43.27
C GLN A 390 26.60 18.54 -42.44
N ALA A 391 26.15 17.56 -41.65
CA ALA A 391 24.93 17.67 -40.85
C ALA A 391 25.06 18.62 -39.64
N LYS A 392 26.26 18.81 -39.07
CA LYS A 392 26.45 19.66 -37.87
C LYS A 392 26.13 21.15 -38.11
N GLU A 393 26.30 21.66 -39.33
CA GLU A 393 26.01 23.07 -39.67
C GLU A 393 24.54 23.35 -39.95
N GLN A 394 23.76 22.37 -40.42
CA GLN A 394 22.33 22.56 -40.69
C GLN A 394 21.46 22.47 -39.42
N TYR A 395 21.83 21.63 -38.45
CA TYR A 395 21.07 21.49 -37.21
C TYR A 395 21.24 22.68 -36.23
N THR A 396 22.35 23.42 -36.30
CA THR A 396 22.50 24.68 -35.51
C THR A 396 21.63 25.82 -36.03
N PHE A 397 21.18 25.75 -37.29
CA PHE A 397 20.27 26.75 -37.88
C PHE A 397 18.79 26.41 -37.61
N SER A 398 18.41 25.13 -37.64
CA SER A 398 16.99 24.73 -37.41
C SER A 398 16.55 24.79 -35.94
N LEU A 399 17.46 24.61 -34.99
CA LEU A 399 17.17 24.71 -33.54
C LEU A 399 17.17 26.16 -33.01
N LYS A 400 17.44 27.16 -33.85
CA LYS A 400 17.31 28.59 -33.52
C LYS A 400 16.03 29.23 -34.04
N CYS A 401 15.22 28.48 -34.80
CA CYS A 401 13.95 28.95 -35.38
C CYS A 401 12.71 28.22 -34.82
N ILE A 402 12.92 27.31 -33.87
CA ILE A 402 11.93 26.85 -32.89
C ILE A 402 12.35 27.52 -31.60
#